data_AF-A0A9D2GPF5-F1
#
_entry.id   AF-A0A9D2GPF5-F1
#
_cell.length_a   1.000
_cell.length_b   1.000
_cell.length_c   1.000
_cell.angle_alpha   90.00
_cell.angle_beta   90.00
_cell.angle_gamma   90.00
#
_symmetry.space_group_name_H-M   'P 1'
#
loop_
_entity.id
_entity.type
_entity.pdbx_description
1 polymer ?
#
loop_
_entity_poly.entity_id
_entity_poly.type
_entity_poly.pdbx_seq_one_letter_code
_entity_poly.pdbx_strand_id
1 'polypeptide(L)'
;MPFPPVNNTNCIFCQLQKTYKYTIIISKAKSKRVVCVDCSFPKNLASLRRERGISQKKAAGDLHISQALLSHYEKGIRECGLDFLCRAADYYGVTADYLLGRSESRTGYQVLEKAEELDGRRELCRILWLLYELIDQADDDRLRQPADAYMRLALYRMARLFLEACGGRPDELFTLPQAAAAAAADGQMQLQAARLCRLAEAEPGRPSLYISVERLLTDYPNISPILMGLIQKVEKALGPQLEPAAD
;
A
#
# COMPACT_ATOMS: atom_id res chain seq x y z
N MET A 1 31.70 38.29 -2.67
CA MET A 1 31.04 37.92 -3.94
C MET A 1 29.82 37.09 -3.59
N PRO A 2 28.59 37.53 -3.90
CA PRO A 2 27.39 36.80 -3.53
C PRO A 2 27.15 35.65 -4.52
N PHE A 3 26.85 34.46 -4.00
CA PHE A 3 26.43 33.29 -4.77
C PHE A 3 25.06 33.54 -5.42
N PRO A 4 24.81 33.05 -6.65
CA PRO A 4 23.50 33.17 -7.28
C PRO A 4 22.49 32.23 -6.58
N PRO A 5 21.17 32.55 -6.64
CA PRO A 5 20.14 31.70 -6.06
C PRO A 5 20.00 30.41 -6.87
N VAL A 6 20.20 29.27 -6.22
CA VAL A 6 19.92 27.96 -6.81
C VAL A 6 18.41 27.73 -6.76
N ASN A 7 17.75 27.97 -7.90
CA ASN A 7 16.35 27.61 -8.11
C ASN A 7 16.19 26.10 -7.93
N ASN A 8 15.52 25.72 -6.85
CA ASN A 8 15.35 24.33 -6.42
C ASN A 8 14.14 23.67 -7.12
N THR A 9 14.19 23.53 -8.45
CA THR A 9 13.15 22.84 -9.24
C THR A 9 13.59 21.50 -9.83
N ASN A 10 14.83 21.06 -9.58
CA ASN A 10 15.36 19.79 -10.11
C ASN A 10 15.80 18.82 -9.00
N CYS A 11 15.00 18.68 -7.94
CA CYS A 11 15.14 17.52 -7.07
C CYS A 11 14.57 16.28 -7.79
N ILE A 12 15.38 15.25 -8.00
CA ILE A 12 14.99 13.95 -8.59
C ILE A 12 13.79 13.33 -7.84
N PHE A 13 13.63 13.64 -6.55
CA PHE A 13 12.45 13.24 -5.76
C PHE A 13 11.14 13.90 -6.25
N CYS A 14 11.20 15.14 -6.73
CA CYS A 14 10.06 15.84 -7.33
C CYS A 14 9.81 15.39 -8.78
N GLN A 15 10.83 14.90 -9.50
CA GLN A 15 10.67 14.30 -10.83
C GLN A 15 10.12 12.87 -10.77
N LEU A 16 10.49 12.07 -9.75
CA LEU A 16 9.89 10.75 -9.51
C LEU A 16 8.40 10.84 -9.12
N GLN A 17 8.02 11.82 -8.29
CA GLN A 17 6.59 12.08 -8.04
C GLN A 17 5.81 12.53 -9.29
N LYS A 18 6.49 13.11 -10.29
CA LYS A 18 5.87 13.44 -11.58
C LYS A 18 5.80 12.22 -12.50
N THR A 19 6.82 11.37 -12.59
CA THR A 19 6.78 10.17 -13.45
C THR A 19 5.80 9.10 -12.94
N TYR A 20 5.65 8.89 -11.62
CA TYR A 20 4.57 8.02 -11.10
C TYR A 20 3.16 8.61 -11.30
N LYS A 21 3.03 9.93 -11.53
CA LYS A 21 1.77 10.57 -11.94
C LYS A 21 1.50 10.50 -13.44
N TYR A 22 2.53 10.40 -14.28
CA TYR A 22 2.40 10.39 -15.75
C TYR A 22 2.43 9.00 -16.40
N THR A 23 2.98 7.96 -15.76
CA THR A 23 2.97 6.60 -16.32
C THR A 23 1.59 5.93 -16.29
N ILE A 24 0.63 6.46 -15.50
CA ILE A 24 -0.79 6.06 -15.60
C ILE A 24 -1.45 6.65 -16.87
N ILE A 25 -0.81 7.59 -17.57
CA ILE A 25 -1.44 8.36 -18.66
C ILE A 25 -1.06 7.85 -20.07
N ILE A 26 -0.01 7.02 -20.26
CA ILE A 26 0.45 6.64 -21.62
C ILE A 26 0.52 5.12 -21.85
N SER A 27 -0.49 4.37 -21.40
CA SER A 27 -0.72 2.99 -21.85
C SER A 27 -2.20 2.69 -22.11
N LYS A 28 -2.93 3.64 -22.73
CA LYS A 28 -4.22 3.36 -23.39
C LYS A 28 -4.40 4.11 -24.72
N ALA A 29 -3.39 4.09 -25.58
CA ALA A 29 -3.60 4.26 -27.01
C ALA A 29 -4.06 2.92 -27.62
N LYS A 30 -5.32 2.52 -27.34
CA LYS A 30 -6.17 1.53 -28.07
C LYS A 30 -7.30 1.02 -27.16
N SER A 31 -8.19 1.91 -26.75
CA SER A 31 -9.60 1.56 -26.54
C SER A 31 -10.34 2.88 -26.38
N LYS A 32 -11.14 3.26 -27.38
CA LYS A 32 -12.18 4.27 -27.19
C LYS A 32 -13.17 3.70 -26.18
N ARG A 33 -12.91 3.93 -24.91
CA ARG A 33 -13.93 3.98 -23.88
C ARG A 33 -13.84 5.38 -23.32
N VAL A 34 -14.57 6.30 -23.98
CA VAL A 34 -15.17 7.41 -23.24
C VAL A 34 -15.83 6.71 -22.06
N VAL A 35 -15.25 6.86 -20.87
CA VAL A 35 -15.93 6.42 -19.66
C VAL A 35 -17.04 7.43 -19.52
N CYS A 36 -18.17 7.11 -20.16
CA CYS A 36 -19.47 7.57 -19.71
C CYS A 36 -19.44 7.37 -18.20
N VAL A 37 -19.88 8.35 -17.41
CA VAL A 37 -20.24 8.08 -16.02
C VAL A 37 -21.33 7.04 -16.09
N ASP A 38 -20.92 5.77 -16.09
CA ASP A 38 -21.81 4.64 -16.25
C ASP A 38 -22.85 4.76 -15.14
N CYS A 39 -24.09 4.48 -15.48
CA CYS A 39 -25.30 4.81 -14.73
C CYS A 39 -25.46 4.03 -13.40
N SER A 40 -24.36 3.75 -12.69
CA SER A 40 -24.26 3.00 -11.45
C SER A 40 -24.69 3.85 -10.25
N PHE A 41 -24.30 5.12 -10.19
CA PHE A 41 -24.58 5.98 -9.03
C PHE A 41 -26.08 6.12 -8.72
N PRO A 42 -26.95 6.47 -9.70
CA PRO A 42 -28.39 6.54 -9.45
C PRO A 42 -28.99 5.22 -8.95
N LYS A 43 -28.51 4.10 -9.51
CA LYS A 43 -28.95 2.73 -9.15
C LYS A 43 -28.51 2.35 -7.74
N ASN A 44 -27.26 2.60 -7.39
CA ASN A 44 -26.66 2.28 -6.09
C ASN A 44 -27.31 3.10 -4.98
N LEU A 45 -27.51 4.40 -5.21
CA LEU A 45 -28.20 5.28 -4.26
C LEU A 45 -29.63 4.81 -3.99
N ALA A 46 -30.37 4.46 -5.05
CA ALA A 46 -31.72 3.93 -4.91
C ALA A 46 -31.74 2.55 -4.23
N SER A 47 -30.74 1.69 -4.47
CA SER A 47 -30.62 0.39 -3.81
C SER A 47 -30.41 0.54 -2.31
N LEU A 48 -29.43 1.34 -1.89
CA LEU A 48 -29.10 1.58 -0.48
C LEU A 48 -30.29 2.15 0.30
N ARG A 49 -31.07 3.04 -0.32
CA ARG A 49 -32.30 3.53 0.28
C ARG A 49 -33.35 2.43 0.46
N ARG A 50 -33.55 1.58 -0.55
CA ARG A 50 -34.52 0.46 -0.50
C ARG A 50 -34.11 -0.59 0.52
N GLU A 51 -32.82 -0.89 0.64
CA GLU A 51 -32.28 -1.84 1.62
C GLU A 51 -32.52 -1.38 3.06
N ARG A 52 -32.43 -0.07 3.32
CA ARG A 52 -32.82 0.51 4.61
C ARG A 52 -34.33 0.60 4.84
N GLY A 53 -35.15 0.30 3.83
CA GLY A 53 -36.61 0.36 3.94
C GLY A 53 -37.18 1.76 4.18
N ILE A 54 -36.43 2.83 3.85
CA ILE A 54 -36.84 4.21 4.12
C ILE A 54 -37.43 4.91 2.88
N SER A 55 -38.39 5.81 3.10
CA SER A 55 -39.00 6.61 2.05
C SER A 55 -38.03 7.69 1.54
N GLN A 56 -38.23 8.16 0.31
CA GLN A 56 -37.44 9.27 -0.26
C GLN A 56 -37.55 10.54 0.58
N LYS A 57 -38.72 10.82 1.18
CA LYS A 57 -38.92 11.99 2.05
C LYS A 57 -38.06 11.90 3.31
N LYS A 58 -37.97 10.72 3.93
CA LYS A 58 -37.15 10.49 5.13
C LYS A 58 -35.66 10.57 4.80
N ALA A 59 -35.22 9.86 3.77
CA ALA A 59 -33.82 9.88 3.33
C ALA A 59 -33.35 11.29 2.94
N ALA A 60 -34.20 12.07 2.25
CA ALA A 60 -33.88 13.44 1.88
C ALA A 60 -33.74 14.36 3.11
N GLY A 61 -34.61 14.19 4.11
CA GLY A 61 -34.51 14.91 5.39
C GLY A 61 -33.20 14.63 6.11
N ASP A 62 -32.83 13.35 6.21
CA ASP A 62 -31.59 12.92 6.88
C ASP A 62 -30.33 13.35 6.12
N LEU A 63 -30.38 13.41 4.79
CA LEU A 63 -29.27 13.86 3.92
C LEU A 63 -29.22 15.39 3.72
N HIS A 64 -30.13 16.13 4.37
CA HIS A 64 -30.27 17.58 4.29
C HIS A 64 -30.47 18.10 2.86
N ILE A 65 -31.31 17.43 2.08
CA ILE A 65 -31.69 17.84 0.71
C ILE A 65 -33.20 17.79 0.50
N SER A 66 -33.69 18.41 -0.59
CA SER A 66 -35.11 18.30 -0.93
C SER A 66 -35.45 16.91 -1.50
N GLN A 67 -36.66 16.42 -1.24
CA GLN A 67 -37.12 15.13 -1.76
C GLN A 67 -37.11 15.10 -3.30
N ALA A 68 -37.43 16.21 -3.95
CA ALA A 68 -37.33 16.36 -5.41
C ALA A 68 -35.88 16.20 -5.89
N LEU A 69 -34.91 16.78 -5.19
CA LEU A 69 -33.49 16.68 -5.53
C LEU A 69 -32.97 15.25 -5.40
N LEU A 70 -33.35 14.54 -4.33
CA LEU A 70 -33.02 13.12 -4.18
C LEU A 70 -33.62 12.27 -5.32
N SER A 71 -34.86 12.56 -5.73
CA SER A 71 -35.52 11.89 -6.87
C SER A 71 -34.76 12.11 -8.19
N HIS A 72 -34.24 13.32 -8.41
CA HIS A 72 -33.43 13.62 -9.60
C HIS A 72 -32.09 12.86 -9.60
N TYR A 73 -31.45 12.73 -8.44
CA TYR A 73 -30.23 11.93 -8.29
C TYR A 73 -30.48 10.43 -8.53
N GLU A 74 -31.52 9.85 -7.93
CA GLU A 74 -31.88 8.43 -8.11
C GLU A 74 -32.29 8.08 -9.55
N LYS A 75 -32.77 9.06 -10.32
CA LYS A 75 -33.10 8.90 -11.74
C LYS A 75 -31.94 9.23 -12.68
N GLY A 76 -30.84 9.77 -12.17
CA GLY A 76 -29.71 10.22 -12.99
C GLY A 76 -30.00 11.45 -13.85
N ILE A 77 -31.03 12.24 -13.50
CA ILE A 77 -31.41 13.46 -14.21
C ILE A 77 -30.40 14.59 -13.89
N ARG A 78 -29.83 14.55 -12.68
CA ARG A 78 -28.89 15.55 -12.19
C ARG A 78 -27.68 14.88 -11.56
N GLU A 79 -26.50 15.44 -11.79
CA GLU A 79 -25.28 15.02 -11.10
C GLU A 79 -25.21 15.62 -9.69
N CYS A 80 -24.70 14.83 -8.75
CA CYS A 80 -24.50 15.27 -7.38
C CYS A 80 -23.15 15.96 -7.20
N GLY A 81 -23.09 16.94 -6.28
CA GLY A 81 -21.84 17.56 -5.88
C GLY A 81 -21.05 16.67 -4.90
N LEU A 82 -19.75 16.95 -4.77
CA LEU A 82 -18.84 16.21 -3.88
C LEU A 82 -19.33 16.21 -2.41
N ASP A 83 -19.83 17.35 -1.95
CA ASP A 83 -20.36 17.52 -0.58
C ASP A 83 -21.55 16.57 -0.29
N PHE A 84 -22.46 16.39 -1.26
CA PHE A 84 -23.54 15.41 -1.13
C PHE A 84 -23.01 13.97 -1.15
N LEU A 85 -22.02 13.68 -2.01
CA LEU A 85 -21.44 12.35 -2.12
C LEU A 85 -20.80 11.90 -0.80
N CYS A 86 -20.05 12.76 -0.13
CA CYS A 86 -19.47 12.48 1.19
C CYS A 86 -20.55 12.22 2.24
N ARG A 87 -21.56 13.11 2.34
CA ARG A 87 -22.67 12.89 3.28
C ARG A 87 -23.45 11.61 3.01
N ALA A 88 -23.67 11.27 1.75
CA ALA A 88 -24.35 10.03 1.38
C ALA A 88 -23.53 8.80 1.73
N ALA A 89 -22.20 8.84 1.51
CA ALA A 89 -21.28 7.77 1.89
C ALA A 89 -21.34 7.51 3.41
N ASP A 90 -21.20 8.56 4.21
CA ASP A 90 -21.25 8.48 5.67
C ASP A 90 -22.64 8.02 6.16
N TYR A 91 -23.70 8.61 5.59
CA TYR A 91 -25.07 8.25 5.96
C TYR A 91 -25.35 6.79 5.69
N TYR A 92 -24.99 6.26 4.52
CA TYR A 92 -25.25 4.87 4.15
C TYR A 92 -24.21 3.88 4.70
N GLY A 93 -23.10 4.35 5.28
CA GLY A 93 -22.01 3.51 5.76
C GLY A 93 -21.26 2.81 4.63
N VAL A 94 -21.15 3.46 3.47
CA VAL A 94 -20.48 2.95 2.27
C VAL A 94 -19.40 3.91 1.81
N THR A 95 -18.47 3.46 0.97
CA THR A 95 -17.47 4.34 0.36
C THR A 95 -17.99 5.09 -0.86
N ALA A 96 -17.36 6.23 -1.13
CA ALA A 96 -17.59 6.98 -2.36
C ALA A 96 -17.36 6.13 -3.61
N ASP A 97 -16.38 5.23 -3.60
CA ASP A 97 -16.10 4.32 -4.71
C ASP A 97 -17.24 3.31 -4.94
N TYR A 98 -17.90 2.83 -3.88
CA TYR A 98 -19.09 1.99 -4.01
C TYR A 98 -20.27 2.78 -4.59
N LEU A 99 -20.51 3.99 -4.10
CA LEU A 99 -21.58 4.85 -4.61
C LEU A 99 -21.38 5.17 -6.09
N LEU A 100 -20.15 5.49 -6.51
CA LEU A 100 -19.81 5.77 -7.90
C LEU A 100 -19.73 4.49 -8.77
N GLY A 101 -19.90 3.30 -8.18
CA GLY A 101 -19.80 2.02 -8.89
C GLY A 101 -18.40 1.70 -9.40
N ARG A 102 -17.36 2.25 -8.76
CA ARG A 102 -15.94 1.93 -8.99
C ARG A 102 -15.47 0.72 -8.18
N SER A 103 -16.22 0.37 -7.13
CA SER A 103 -15.96 -0.79 -6.26
C SER A 103 -17.26 -1.55 -6.02
N GLU A 104 -17.19 -2.88 -6.00
CA GLU A 104 -18.31 -3.74 -5.57
C GLU A 104 -18.39 -3.85 -4.04
N SER A 105 -17.36 -3.40 -3.32
CA SER A 105 -17.32 -3.45 -1.85
C SER A 105 -17.83 -2.16 -1.22
N ARG A 106 -18.78 -2.31 -0.28
CA ARG A 106 -19.41 -1.21 0.47
C ARG A 106 -18.42 -0.47 1.36
N THR A 107 -17.58 -1.18 2.08
CA THR A 107 -16.82 -0.60 3.21
C THR A 107 -15.45 -0.04 2.80
N GLY A 108 -15.11 0.02 1.51
CA GLY A 108 -13.79 0.55 1.08
C GLY A 108 -12.61 -0.36 1.39
N TYR A 109 -12.82 -1.33 2.29
CA TYR A 109 -12.16 -2.61 2.22
C TYR A 109 -12.53 -3.22 0.89
N GLN A 110 -11.73 -2.93 -0.14
CA GLN A 110 -11.44 -3.95 -1.11
C GLN A 110 -10.98 -5.15 -0.30
N VAL A 111 -11.92 -6.03 -0.04
CA VAL A 111 -11.71 -7.44 -0.14
C VAL A 111 -10.89 -7.62 -1.41
N LEU A 112 -9.58 -7.76 -1.22
CA LEU A 112 -8.61 -8.14 -2.23
C LEU A 112 -8.88 -9.60 -2.68
N GLU A 113 -10.14 -10.01 -2.85
CA GLU A 113 -10.53 -11.42 -3.11
C GLU A 113 -11.15 -11.65 -4.48
N LYS A 114 -11.07 -10.72 -5.43
CA LYS A 114 -11.27 -11.08 -6.85
C LYS A 114 -10.10 -10.66 -7.73
N ALA A 115 -9.00 -11.37 -7.51
CA ALA A 115 -8.02 -11.72 -8.54
C ALA A 115 -7.39 -13.07 -8.11
N GLU A 116 -8.20 -14.12 -8.14
CA GLU A 116 -7.66 -15.46 -8.37
C GLU A 116 -6.83 -15.35 -9.67
N GLU A 117 -5.55 -15.72 -9.61
CA GLU A 117 -4.47 -15.43 -10.58
C GLU A 117 -3.84 -14.03 -10.51
N LEU A 118 -3.15 -13.71 -9.40
CA LEU A 118 -1.88 -12.93 -9.32
C LEU A 118 -1.32 -12.93 -7.87
N ASP A 119 -1.45 -14.07 -7.18
CA ASP A 119 -1.55 -14.16 -5.71
C ASP A 119 -0.27 -13.73 -4.95
N GLY A 120 0.92 -14.15 -5.39
CA GLY A 120 2.17 -13.88 -4.63
C GLY A 120 2.64 -12.41 -4.58
N ARG A 121 2.25 -11.56 -5.54
CA ARG A 121 2.68 -10.14 -5.54
C ARG A 121 1.96 -9.32 -4.47
N ARG A 122 0.69 -9.64 -4.19
CA ARG A 122 -0.11 -8.93 -3.18
C ARG A 122 0.28 -9.33 -1.77
N GLU A 123 0.66 -10.59 -1.58
CA GLU A 123 1.17 -11.12 -0.31
C GLU A 123 2.45 -10.41 0.13
N LEU A 124 3.45 -10.29 -0.75
CA LEU A 124 4.72 -9.63 -0.41
C LEU A 124 4.54 -8.16 -0.03
N CYS A 125 3.65 -7.43 -0.72
CA CYS A 125 3.35 -6.03 -0.37
C CYS A 125 2.69 -5.92 1.02
N ARG A 126 1.79 -6.85 1.38
CA ARG A 126 1.17 -6.88 2.71
C ARG A 126 2.17 -7.20 3.81
N ILE A 127 3.08 -8.15 3.55
CA ILE A 127 4.16 -8.48 4.49
C ILE A 127 5.09 -7.29 4.67
N LEU A 128 5.51 -6.65 3.58
CA LEU A 128 6.37 -5.46 3.64
C LEU A 128 5.71 -4.34 4.46
N TRP A 129 4.42 -4.10 4.23
CA TRP A 129 3.64 -3.14 5.01
C TRP A 129 3.62 -3.51 6.50
N LEU A 130 3.29 -4.77 6.84
CA LEU A 130 3.27 -5.25 8.22
C LEU A 130 4.62 -5.06 8.91
N LEU A 131 5.72 -5.45 8.27
CA LEU A 131 7.06 -5.29 8.83
C LEU A 131 7.39 -3.82 9.12
N TYR A 132 7.00 -2.91 8.21
CA TYR A 132 7.21 -1.48 8.42
C TYR A 132 6.34 -0.93 9.57
N GLU A 133 5.07 -1.34 9.65
CA GLU A 133 4.16 -0.97 10.73
C GLU A 133 4.71 -1.43 12.10
N LEU A 134 5.22 -2.66 12.19
CA LEU A 134 5.83 -3.18 13.41
C LEU A 134 7.10 -2.42 13.82
N ILE A 135 7.92 -2.01 12.84
CA ILE A 135 9.08 -1.15 13.08
C ILE A 135 8.63 0.22 13.60
N ASP A 136 7.56 0.79 13.06
CA ASP A 136 7.06 2.11 13.44
C ASP A 136 6.38 2.11 14.83
N GLN A 137 5.75 1.00 15.20
CA GLN A 137 5.18 0.81 16.53
C GLN A 137 6.24 0.53 17.61
N ALA A 138 7.51 0.36 17.24
CA ALA A 138 8.57 0.13 18.21
C ALA A 138 8.98 1.42 18.93
N ASP A 139 8.87 1.40 20.26
CA ASP A 139 9.27 2.51 21.13
C ASP A 139 10.79 2.62 21.34
N ASP A 140 11.58 1.62 20.93
CA ASP A 140 13.04 1.61 21.12
C ASP A 140 13.78 1.96 19.82
N ASP A 141 14.42 3.13 19.80
CA ASP A 141 15.23 3.59 18.66
C ASP A 141 16.38 2.65 18.32
N ARG A 142 16.91 1.90 19.30
CA ARG A 142 17.97 0.91 19.07
C ARG A 142 17.49 -0.28 18.25
N LEU A 143 16.18 -0.53 18.21
CA LEU A 143 15.56 -1.47 17.29
C LEU A 143 15.16 -0.79 15.98
N ARG A 144 14.41 0.32 16.12
CA ARG A 144 13.75 0.99 15.01
C ARG A 144 14.75 1.44 13.95
N GLN A 145 15.84 2.09 14.37
CA GLN A 145 16.83 2.64 13.43
C GLN A 145 17.56 1.55 12.64
N PRO A 146 18.13 0.48 13.27
CA PRO A 146 18.75 -0.59 12.49
C PRO A 146 17.77 -1.34 11.60
N ALA A 147 16.54 -1.59 12.06
CA ALA A 147 15.52 -2.31 11.27
C ALA A 147 15.04 -1.50 10.04
N ASP A 148 14.73 -0.20 10.22
CA ASP A 148 14.36 0.70 9.13
C ASP A 148 15.52 0.84 8.12
N ALA A 149 16.74 1.04 8.60
CA ALA A 149 17.92 1.14 7.75
C ALA A 149 18.16 -0.15 6.95
N TYR A 150 18.02 -1.32 7.59
CA TYR A 150 18.14 -2.61 6.90
C TYR A 150 17.09 -2.76 5.80
N MET A 151 15.82 -2.47 6.09
CA MET A 151 14.72 -2.57 5.12
C MET A 151 14.96 -1.66 3.90
N ARG A 152 15.34 -0.40 4.13
CA ARG A 152 15.63 0.55 3.05
C ARG A 152 16.81 0.11 2.19
N LEU A 153 17.87 -0.39 2.80
CA LEU A 153 19.05 -0.89 2.08
C LEU A 153 18.72 -2.14 1.25
N ALA A 154 17.91 -3.07 1.79
CA ALA A 154 17.46 -4.26 1.08
C ALA A 154 16.62 -3.89 -0.16
N LEU A 155 15.66 -2.95 -0.03
CA LEU A 155 14.86 -2.46 -1.15
C LEU A 155 15.72 -1.74 -2.19
N TYR A 156 16.66 -0.91 -1.76
CA TYR A 156 17.63 -0.25 -2.64
C TYR A 156 18.49 -1.26 -3.40
N ARG A 157 18.99 -2.29 -2.71
CA ARG A 157 19.82 -3.34 -3.30
C ARG A 157 19.06 -4.14 -4.35
N MET A 158 17.83 -4.56 -4.02
CA MET A 158 16.93 -5.25 -4.94
C MET A 158 16.60 -4.39 -6.16
N ALA A 159 16.27 -3.10 -5.97
CA ALA A 159 15.95 -2.20 -7.07
C ALA A 159 17.13 -2.01 -8.02
N ARG A 160 18.36 -1.86 -7.49
CA ARG A 160 19.56 -1.76 -8.33
C ARG A 160 19.79 -3.02 -9.16
N LEU A 161 19.78 -4.19 -8.51
CA LEU A 161 19.98 -5.48 -9.19
C LEU A 161 18.95 -5.70 -10.31
N PHE A 162 17.69 -5.39 -10.02
CA PHE A 162 16.61 -5.58 -10.97
C PHE A 162 16.72 -4.63 -12.18
N LEU A 163 16.91 -3.34 -11.94
CA LEU A 163 17.00 -2.36 -13.01
C LEU A 163 18.22 -2.58 -13.91
N GLU A 164 19.33 -3.01 -13.33
CA GLU A 164 20.53 -3.39 -14.07
C GLU A 164 20.29 -4.62 -14.95
N ALA A 165 19.67 -5.67 -14.40
CA ALA A 165 19.32 -6.86 -15.16
C ALA A 165 18.38 -6.55 -16.34
N CYS A 166 17.56 -5.50 -16.23
CA CYS A 166 16.71 -5.01 -17.31
C CYS A 166 17.43 -4.10 -18.32
N GLY A 167 18.74 -3.89 -18.21
CA GLY A 167 19.51 -3.01 -19.08
C GLY A 167 19.28 -1.51 -18.83
N GLY A 168 18.70 -1.16 -17.67
CA GLY A 168 18.53 0.24 -17.27
C GLY A 168 19.89 0.93 -17.16
N ARG A 169 19.99 2.16 -17.67
CA ARG A 169 21.19 2.99 -17.52
C ARG A 169 21.26 3.48 -16.06
N PRO A 170 22.20 2.99 -15.24
CA PRO A 170 22.22 3.34 -13.83
C PRO A 170 22.47 4.84 -13.61
N ASP A 171 23.16 5.51 -14.54
CA ASP A 171 23.61 6.90 -14.39
C ASP A 171 22.48 7.94 -14.32
N GLU A 172 21.27 7.62 -14.82
CA GLU A 172 20.12 8.54 -14.77
C GLU A 172 19.37 8.48 -13.44
N LEU A 173 19.44 7.34 -12.72
CA LEU A 173 18.71 7.10 -11.48
C LEU A 173 19.61 7.05 -10.24
N PHE A 174 20.89 6.72 -10.44
CA PHE A 174 21.83 6.42 -9.37
C PHE A 174 23.09 7.27 -9.50
N THR A 175 23.44 7.96 -8.42
CA THR A 175 24.64 8.80 -8.36
C THR A 175 25.90 8.03 -7.98
N LEU A 176 25.75 6.88 -7.32
CA LEU A 176 26.87 6.08 -6.84
C LEU A 176 27.28 5.00 -7.86
N PRO A 177 28.60 4.77 -8.06
CA PRO A 177 29.11 3.69 -8.90
C PRO A 177 28.56 2.34 -8.47
N GLN A 178 28.20 1.52 -9.43
CA GLN A 178 27.48 0.25 -9.19
C GLN A 178 28.23 -0.69 -8.24
N ALA A 179 29.51 -0.96 -8.50
CA ALA A 179 30.31 -1.87 -7.68
C ALA A 179 30.48 -1.35 -6.24
N ALA A 180 30.74 -0.05 -6.07
CA ALA A 180 30.88 0.57 -4.75
C ALA A 180 29.55 0.59 -3.99
N ALA A 181 28.45 0.93 -4.66
CA ALA A 181 27.11 0.98 -4.08
C ALA A 181 26.62 -0.40 -3.62
N ALA A 182 26.92 -1.45 -4.40
CA ALA A 182 26.58 -2.83 -4.07
C ALA A 182 27.28 -3.28 -2.78
N ALA A 183 28.61 -3.23 -2.76
CA ALA A 183 29.40 -3.66 -1.60
C ALA A 183 29.11 -2.82 -0.35
N ALA A 184 28.93 -1.50 -0.51
CA ALA A 184 28.58 -0.62 0.60
C ALA A 184 27.18 -0.95 1.17
N ALA A 185 26.18 -1.20 0.32
CA ALA A 185 24.85 -1.58 0.78
C ALA A 185 24.87 -2.92 1.51
N ASP A 186 25.53 -3.93 0.92
CA ASP A 186 25.64 -5.27 1.52
C ASP A 186 26.36 -5.20 2.88
N GLY A 187 27.47 -4.45 2.98
CA GLY A 187 28.19 -4.26 4.24
C GLY A 187 27.37 -3.52 5.30
N GLN A 188 26.63 -2.48 4.92
CA GLN A 188 25.75 -1.76 5.85
C GLN A 188 24.58 -2.61 6.32
N MET A 189 24.00 -3.45 5.45
CA MET A 189 22.97 -4.41 5.82
C MET A 189 23.48 -5.39 6.87
N GLN A 190 24.68 -5.96 6.67
CA GLN A 190 25.28 -6.87 7.65
C GLN A 190 25.55 -6.19 8.99
N LEU A 191 25.99 -4.92 8.97
CA LEU A 191 26.17 -4.15 10.20
C LEU A 191 24.85 -3.91 10.93
N GLN A 192 23.76 -3.59 10.23
CA GLN A 192 22.45 -3.41 10.86
C GLN A 192 21.92 -4.73 11.42
N ALA A 193 22.09 -5.84 10.69
CA ALA A 193 21.73 -7.17 11.18
C ALA A 193 22.48 -7.52 12.47
N ALA A 194 23.80 -7.28 12.51
CA ALA A 194 24.60 -7.52 13.71
C ALA A 194 24.13 -6.69 14.93
N ARG A 195 23.69 -5.44 14.71
CA ARG A 195 23.11 -4.59 15.77
C ARG A 195 21.81 -5.17 16.33
N LEU A 196 20.93 -5.66 15.44
CA LEU A 196 19.67 -6.30 15.82
C LEU A 196 19.91 -7.61 16.58
N CYS A 197 20.82 -8.46 16.11
CA CYS A 197 21.18 -9.71 16.81
C CYS A 197 21.73 -9.43 18.20
N ARG A 198 22.65 -8.46 18.34
CA ARG A 198 23.17 -8.05 19.65
C ARG A 198 22.10 -7.55 20.60
N LEU A 199 21.09 -6.84 20.08
CA LEU A 199 19.98 -6.36 20.90
C LEU A 199 19.13 -7.54 21.41
N ALA A 200 18.90 -8.55 20.57
CA ALA A 200 18.19 -9.77 20.94
C ALA A 200 18.93 -10.60 22.00
N GLU A 201 20.26 -10.69 21.91
CA GLU A 201 21.09 -11.41 22.89
C GLU A 201 21.18 -10.69 24.24
N ALA A 202 21.28 -9.36 24.25
CA ALA A 202 21.47 -8.58 25.45
C ALA A 202 20.20 -8.50 26.33
N GLU A 203 19.01 -8.59 25.73
CA GLU A 203 17.75 -8.42 26.44
C GLU A 203 16.66 -9.38 25.91
N PRO A 204 16.74 -10.68 26.24
CA PRO A 204 15.72 -11.64 25.84
C PRO A 204 14.36 -11.29 26.47
N GLY A 205 13.31 -11.15 25.64
CA GLY A 205 11.93 -10.98 26.10
C GLY A 205 11.50 -9.54 26.42
N ARG A 206 12.16 -8.51 25.88
CA ARG A 206 11.78 -7.10 26.10
C ARG A 206 10.33 -6.83 25.63
N PRO A 207 9.45 -6.22 26.45
CA PRO A 207 8.02 -6.06 26.13
C PRO A 207 7.70 -5.12 24.96
N SER A 208 8.57 -4.17 24.60
CA SER A 208 8.40 -3.31 23.41
C SER A 208 8.68 -4.04 22.08
N LEU A 209 9.24 -5.25 22.17
CA LEU A 209 9.79 -6.04 21.09
C LEU A 209 9.17 -7.44 21.00
N TYR A 210 8.43 -7.84 22.05
CA TYR A 210 7.76 -9.10 22.13
C TYR A 210 6.48 -9.07 21.28
N ILE A 211 6.67 -9.21 19.98
CA ILE A 211 5.61 -9.57 19.06
C ILE A 211 5.49 -11.09 19.14
N SER A 212 4.63 -11.58 20.03
CA SER A 212 4.33 -13.02 20.08
C SER A 212 3.55 -13.43 18.83
N VAL A 213 3.65 -14.70 18.46
CA VAL A 213 2.83 -15.28 17.39
C VAL A 213 1.35 -15.08 17.67
N GLU A 214 0.93 -15.21 18.94
CA GLU A 214 -0.44 -14.95 19.38
C GLU A 214 -0.87 -13.49 19.14
N ARG A 215 0.00 -12.53 19.46
CA ARG A 215 -0.25 -11.11 19.23
C ARG A 215 -0.33 -10.79 17.74
N LEU A 216 0.54 -11.36 16.92
CA LEU A 216 0.45 -11.24 15.46
C LEU A 216 -0.89 -11.76 14.93
N LEU A 217 -1.32 -12.93 15.38
CA LEU A 217 -2.59 -13.52 14.96
C LEU A 217 -3.80 -12.69 15.43
N THR A 218 -3.68 -12.02 16.58
CA THR A 218 -4.74 -11.17 17.14
C THR A 218 -4.83 -9.81 16.47
N ASP A 219 -3.69 -9.12 16.34
CA ASP A 219 -3.62 -7.74 15.83
C ASP A 219 -3.66 -7.69 14.29
N TYR A 220 -3.18 -8.75 13.62
CA TYR A 220 -3.07 -8.83 12.15
C TYR A 220 -3.57 -10.17 11.57
N PRO A 221 -4.83 -10.58 11.83
CA PRO A 221 -5.34 -11.92 11.48
C PRO A 221 -5.29 -12.24 9.98
N ASN A 222 -5.36 -11.22 9.12
CA ASN A 222 -5.37 -11.39 7.66
C ASN A 222 -3.98 -11.43 7.02
N ILE A 223 -2.92 -11.05 7.76
CA ILE A 223 -1.55 -10.94 7.22
C ILE A 223 -0.63 -11.94 7.90
N SER A 224 -0.84 -12.23 9.18
CA SER A 224 -0.03 -13.17 9.96
C SER A 224 0.07 -14.56 9.33
N PRO A 225 -1.00 -15.20 8.82
CA PRO A 225 -0.87 -16.48 8.11
C PRO A 225 -0.01 -16.39 6.84
N ILE A 226 -0.06 -15.25 6.13
CA ILE A 226 0.71 -15.00 4.92
C ILE A 226 2.20 -14.86 5.27
N LEU A 227 2.52 -14.10 6.33
CA LEU A 227 3.89 -13.97 6.84
C LEU A 227 4.46 -15.33 7.25
N MET A 228 3.69 -16.13 8.00
CA MET A 228 4.12 -17.46 8.43
C MET A 228 4.35 -18.40 7.24
N GLY A 229 3.47 -18.37 6.25
CA GLY A 229 3.63 -19.13 5.01
C GLY A 229 4.89 -18.73 4.24
N LEU A 230 5.21 -17.42 4.17
CA LEU A 230 6.45 -16.95 3.56
C LEU A 230 7.68 -17.45 4.33
N ILE A 231 7.69 -17.33 5.66
CA ILE A 231 8.80 -17.78 6.51
C ILE A 231 9.06 -19.27 6.27
N GLN A 232 8.04 -20.12 6.37
CA GLN A 232 8.16 -21.56 6.15
C GLN A 232 8.67 -21.88 4.74
N LYS A 233 8.18 -21.18 3.73
CA LYS A 233 8.59 -21.40 2.33
C LYS A 233 10.07 -21.03 2.13
N VAL A 234 10.52 -19.92 2.71
CA VAL A 234 11.91 -19.46 2.60
C VAL A 234 12.84 -20.36 3.41
N GLU A 235 12.49 -20.73 4.64
CA GLU A 235 13.26 -21.66 5.47
C GLU A 235 13.42 -23.02 4.80
N LYS A 236 12.35 -23.56 4.20
CA LYS A 236 12.42 -24.82 3.45
C LYS A 236 13.37 -24.74 2.24
N ALA A 237 13.48 -23.57 1.61
CA ALA A 237 14.39 -23.36 0.48
C ALA A 237 15.85 -23.19 0.92
N LEU A 238 16.09 -22.56 2.08
CA LEU A 238 17.42 -22.30 2.62
C LEU A 238 17.99 -23.49 3.40
N GLY A 239 17.16 -24.23 4.13
CA GLY A 239 17.57 -25.31 5.03
C GLY A 239 18.57 -26.31 4.40
N PRO A 240 18.28 -26.88 3.21
CA PRO A 240 19.19 -27.83 2.57
C PRO A 240 20.57 -27.25 2.19
N GLN A 241 20.72 -25.93 2.11
CA GLN A 241 21.98 -25.26 1.79
C GLN A 241 22.83 -24.96 3.03
N LEU A 242 22.24 -25.08 4.22
CA LEU A 242 22.83 -24.71 5.51
C LEU A 242 23.07 -25.92 6.42
N GLU A 243 22.47 -27.07 6.12
CA GLU A 243 22.77 -28.33 6.80
C GLU A 243 24.18 -28.83 6.44
N PRO A 244 24.94 -29.37 7.39
CA PRO A 244 26.21 -30.03 7.09
C PRO A 244 25.94 -31.18 6.11
N ALA A 245 26.79 -31.35 5.10
CA ALA A 245 26.70 -32.48 4.19
C ALA A 245 26.65 -33.77 5.02
N ALA A 246 25.65 -34.63 4.77
CA ALA A 246 25.56 -35.92 5.43
C ALA A 246 26.82 -36.73 5.06
N ASP A 247 27.66 -36.97 6.06
CA ASP A 247 28.86 -37.83 5.98
C ASP A 247 28.51 -39.28 5.63
#